data_AF-A0A914CEW1-F1
#
_entry.id   AF-A0A914CEW1-F1
#
_cell.length_a   1.000
_cell.length_b   1.000
_cell.length_c   1.000
_cell.angle_alpha   90.00
_cell.angle_beta   90.00
_cell.angle_gamma   90.00
#
_symmetry.space_group_name_H-M   'P 1'
#
loop_
_entity.id
_entity.type
_entity.pdbx_description
1 polymer ?
#
loop_
_entity_poly.entity_id
_entity_poly.type
_entity_poly.pdbx_seq_one_letter_code
_entity_poly.pdbx_strand_id
1 'polypeptide(L)'
;MNSFYDVDVTKETLKLLSEMSELPNFKKLEKEEKRQFKWNAFKQKFESQHQEDKLKDEKKTLKKSYDEKIEKLVHNRKKKIEDLTKEQEKEVEKLAKKAKEEQEKELRKIYGRFQNEQKVLKDEVDKLPKSERKELLKTKKEELDKIQEHKEQELLRTLELNNEFVIATIREKFHTNLAMIDQDFFERKYLLIKAMNSALLELEEKQIVDKKIFAEQQIKKEFKLKQTQQEYRYEKENEHIRKENRLQEESLTNQLDQGRRELTNSLIKESNERIARFKELHQEETTENWLKSLDEYEEKERQIFQFSISDHESRCKMRLEEHRKKNMAMLRELEKIHIEKRQLLQNEELARLAQSEKEFQSNLLIYRANVPTRLQKMDEELNNL
;
A
#
# COMPACT_ATOMS: atom_id res chain seq x y z
N MET A 1 -9.26 32.88 1.43
CA MET A 1 -9.92 33.30 2.69
C MET A 1 -9.00 32.84 3.82
N ASN A 2 -7.91 33.55 4.08
CA ASN A 2 -7.79 34.67 5.03
C ASN A 2 -8.26 34.31 6.44
N SER A 3 -7.43 33.54 7.13
CA SER A 3 -7.38 33.42 8.60
C SER A 3 -5.91 33.30 9.01
N PHE A 4 -5.10 34.31 8.63
CA PHE A 4 -3.63 34.20 8.62
C PHE A 4 -2.91 35.26 9.48
N TYR A 5 -3.63 36.03 10.30
CA TYR A 5 -3.04 37.08 11.14
C TYR A 5 -3.76 37.18 12.49
N ASP A 6 -3.38 36.32 13.44
CA ASP A 6 -3.62 36.51 14.87
C ASP A 6 -2.28 36.60 15.60
N VAL A 7 -1.45 37.51 15.09
CA VAL A 7 -0.14 37.79 15.66
C VAL A 7 -0.04 39.30 15.70
N ASP A 8 0.27 39.85 16.88
CA ASP A 8 0.68 41.25 17.05
C ASP A 8 2.02 41.44 16.32
N VAL A 9 1.93 41.54 14.99
CA VAL A 9 3.00 41.87 14.06
C VAL A 9 2.79 43.34 13.71
N THR A 10 3.83 44.13 13.92
CA THR A 10 3.86 45.53 13.56
C THR A 10 3.61 45.69 12.06
N LYS A 11 2.89 46.75 11.68
CA LYS A 11 2.62 47.03 10.26
C LYS A 11 3.92 47.22 9.44
N GLU A 12 5.00 47.63 10.11
CA GLU A 12 6.32 47.84 9.49
C GLU A 12 6.99 46.54 9.07
N THR A 13 6.96 45.49 9.90
CA THR A 13 7.54 44.18 9.55
C THR A 13 6.75 43.49 8.44
N LEU A 14 5.41 43.59 8.44
CA LEU A 14 4.57 43.08 7.35
C LEU A 14 4.88 43.77 6.02
N LYS A 15 5.07 45.09 6.04
CA LYS A 15 5.43 45.87 4.86
C LYS A 15 6.78 45.43 4.32
N LEU A 16 7.78 45.28 5.18
CA LEU A 16 9.13 44.84 4.79
C LEU A 16 9.14 43.42 4.24
N LEU A 17 8.36 42.50 4.82
CA LEU A 17 8.17 41.15 4.28
C LEU A 17 7.53 41.19 2.88
N SER A 18 6.53 42.04 2.69
CA SER A 18 5.86 42.21 1.39
C SER A 18 6.83 42.76 0.34
N GLU A 19 7.57 43.81 0.65
CA GLU A 19 8.56 44.42 -0.26
C GLU A 19 9.69 43.43 -0.59
N MET A 20 10.16 42.69 0.40
CA MET A 20 11.18 41.65 0.22
C MET A 20 10.69 40.53 -0.71
N SER A 21 9.43 40.12 -0.61
CA SER A 21 8.86 39.08 -1.48
C SER A 21 8.84 39.48 -2.97
N GLU A 22 8.81 40.78 -3.26
CA GLU A 22 8.80 41.32 -4.63
C GLU A 22 10.19 41.33 -5.30
N LEU A 23 11.26 41.14 -4.52
CA LEU A 23 12.63 41.17 -5.01
C LEU A 23 12.91 40.01 -5.98
N PRO A 24 13.75 40.22 -7.02
CA PRO A 24 14.05 39.20 -8.03
C PRO A 24 14.58 37.88 -7.46
N ASN A 25 15.38 37.93 -6.40
CA ASN A 25 15.95 36.75 -5.77
C ASN A 25 14.89 35.90 -5.06
N PHE A 26 13.94 36.53 -4.35
CA PHE A 26 12.82 35.84 -3.69
C PHE A 26 11.81 35.31 -4.71
N LYS A 27 11.57 36.03 -5.81
CA LYS A 27 10.76 35.51 -6.94
C LYS A 27 11.39 34.30 -7.62
N LYS A 28 12.72 34.28 -7.79
CA LYS A 28 13.44 33.11 -8.31
C LYS A 28 13.33 31.92 -7.35
N LEU A 29 13.52 32.18 -6.05
CA LEU A 29 13.37 31.18 -4.99
C LEU A 29 11.97 30.54 -5.02
N GLU A 30 10.92 31.36 -5.07
CA GLU A 30 9.54 30.87 -5.15
C GLU A 30 9.26 30.05 -6.41
N LYS A 31 9.82 30.45 -7.56
CA LYS A 31 9.70 29.68 -8.81
C LYS A 31 10.35 28.31 -8.68
N GLU A 32 11.52 28.23 -8.05
CA GLU A 32 12.23 26.97 -7.86
C GLU A 32 11.48 26.04 -6.90
N GLU A 33 10.97 26.57 -5.80
CA GLU A 33 10.10 25.82 -4.88
C GLU A 33 8.85 25.27 -5.58
N LYS A 34 8.15 26.09 -6.36
CA LYS A 34 6.99 25.64 -7.13
C LYS A 34 7.36 24.51 -8.10
N ARG A 35 8.55 24.53 -8.69
CA ARG A 35 9.04 23.44 -9.55
C ARG A 35 9.27 22.17 -8.75
N GLN A 36 9.91 22.26 -7.59
CA GLN A 36 10.16 21.11 -6.72
C GLN A 36 8.86 20.50 -6.19
N PHE A 37 7.88 21.31 -5.79
CA PHE A 37 6.56 20.82 -5.39
C PHE A 37 5.82 20.13 -6.54
N LYS A 38 5.87 20.68 -7.76
CA LYS A 38 5.29 20.04 -8.95
C LYS A 38 5.97 18.71 -9.25
N TRP A 39 7.30 18.66 -9.19
CA TRP A 39 8.07 17.45 -9.40
C TRP A 39 7.75 16.39 -8.35
N ASN A 40 7.69 16.76 -7.07
CA ASN A 40 7.30 15.86 -6.00
C ASN A 40 5.90 15.32 -6.24
N ALA A 41 4.91 16.17 -6.52
CA ALA A 41 3.53 15.74 -6.81
C ALA A 41 3.45 14.76 -8.00
N PHE A 42 4.24 15.00 -9.06
CA PHE A 42 4.35 14.05 -10.18
C PHE A 42 4.93 12.69 -9.73
N LYS A 43 6.03 12.71 -8.98
CA LYS A 43 6.67 11.51 -8.44
C LYS A 43 5.71 10.72 -7.52
N GLN A 44 4.96 11.40 -6.67
CA GLN A 44 3.97 10.77 -5.79
C GLN A 44 2.86 10.07 -6.57
N LYS A 45 2.35 10.70 -7.64
CA LYS A 45 1.37 10.07 -8.54
C LYS A 45 1.92 8.83 -9.21
N PHE A 46 3.15 8.90 -9.72
CA PHE A 46 3.83 7.76 -10.34
C PHE A 46 4.03 6.61 -9.35
N GLU A 47 4.54 6.89 -8.14
CA GLU A 47 4.70 5.89 -7.07
C GLU A 47 3.35 5.26 -6.68
N SER A 48 2.26 6.05 -6.65
CA SER A 48 0.93 5.57 -6.32
C SER A 48 0.39 4.61 -7.37
N GLN A 49 0.53 4.94 -8.66
CA GLN A 49 0.14 4.06 -9.77
C GLN A 49 0.93 2.75 -9.73
N HIS A 50 2.24 2.84 -9.54
CA HIS A 50 3.09 1.67 -9.45
C HIS A 50 2.72 0.77 -8.26
N GLN A 51 2.33 1.35 -7.12
CA GLN A 51 1.84 0.60 -5.97
C GLN A 51 0.49 -0.07 -6.29
N GLU A 52 -0.44 0.61 -6.95
CA GLU A 52 -1.72 0.00 -7.35
C GLU A 52 -1.54 -1.19 -8.30
N ASP A 53 -0.63 -1.09 -9.26
CA ASP A 53 -0.35 -2.17 -10.21
C ASP A 53 0.26 -3.38 -9.51
N LYS A 54 1.18 -3.17 -8.57
CA LYS A 54 1.72 -4.24 -7.71
C LYS A 54 0.61 -4.99 -6.96
N LEU A 55 -0.32 -4.27 -6.34
CA LEU A 55 -1.42 -4.89 -5.58
C LEU A 55 -2.36 -5.70 -6.50
N LYS A 56 -2.60 -5.22 -7.73
CA LYS A 56 -3.37 -5.97 -8.74
C LYS A 56 -2.65 -7.25 -9.17
N ASP A 57 -1.35 -7.17 -9.40
CA ASP A 57 -0.53 -8.31 -9.82
C ASP A 57 -0.44 -9.39 -8.74
N GLU A 58 -0.33 -9.00 -7.46
CA GLU A 58 -0.38 -9.92 -6.33
C GLU A 58 -1.70 -10.71 -6.31
N LYS A 59 -2.84 -10.01 -6.47
CA LYS A 59 -4.16 -10.64 -6.51
C LYS A 59 -4.31 -11.59 -7.71
N LYS A 60 -3.82 -11.18 -8.88
CA LYS A 60 -3.84 -12.00 -10.10
C LYS A 60 -2.99 -13.26 -9.94
N THR A 61 -1.79 -13.12 -9.37
CA THR A 61 -0.86 -14.21 -9.13
C THR A 61 -1.45 -15.22 -8.14
N LEU A 62 -2.09 -14.74 -7.07
CA LEU A 62 -2.76 -15.60 -6.10
C LEU A 62 -3.87 -16.43 -6.74
N LYS A 63 -4.78 -15.79 -7.49
CA LYS A 63 -5.86 -16.49 -8.20
C LYS A 63 -5.33 -17.54 -9.15
N LYS A 64 -4.37 -17.15 -10.00
CA LYS A 64 -3.76 -18.06 -10.98
C LYS A 64 -3.15 -19.30 -10.30
N SER A 65 -2.49 -19.14 -9.15
CA SER A 65 -1.94 -20.28 -8.40
C SER A 65 -3.00 -21.27 -7.93
N TYR A 66 -4.18 -20.81 -7.54
CA TYR A 66 -5.29 -21.69 -7.16
C TYR A 66 -6.00 -22.29 -8.38
N ASP A 67 -6.17 -21.54 -9.46
CA ASP A 67 -6.71 -22.04 -10.73
C ASP A 67 -5.86 -23.22 -11.25
N GLU A 68 -4.53 -23.10 -11.24
CA GLU A 68 -3.60 -24.18 -11.62
C GLU A 68 -3.74 -25.42 -10.72
N LYS A 69 -4.02 -25.25 -9.42
CA LYS A 69 -4.27 -26.38 -8.51
C LYS A 69 -5.59 -27.07 -8.82
N ILE A 70 -6.64 -26.32 -9.14
CA ILE A 70 -7.94 -26.85 -9.53
C ILE A 70 -7.84 -27.60 -10.87
N GLU A 71 -7.12 -27.05 -11.85
CA GLU A 71 -6.87 -27.73 -13.13
C GLU A 71 -6.15 -29.06 -12.94
N LYS A 72 -5.14 -29.12 -12.07
CA LYS A 72 -4.47 -30.38 -11.70
C LYS A 72 -5.43 -31.37 -11.05
N LEU A 73 -6.33 -30.93 -10.17
CA LEU A 73 -7.37 -31.80 -9.60
C LEU A 73 -8.29 -32.36 -10.68
N VAL A 74 -8.72 -31.53 -11.64
CA VAL A 74 -9.57 -31.96 -12.76
C VAL A 74 -8.86 -33.02 -13.60
N HIS A 75 -7.58 -32.79 -13.93
CA HIS A 75 -6.79 -33.76 -14.68
C HIS A 75 -6.63 -35.09 -13.92
N ASN A 76 -6.34 -35.03 -12.62
CA ASN A 76 -6.23 -36.22 -11.77
C ASN A 76 -7.54 -37.00 -11.67
N ARG A 77 -8.70 -36.32 -11.57
CA ARG A 77 -10.02 -36.98 -11.60
C ARG A 77 -10.21 -37.73 -12.91
N LYS A 78 -9.97 -37.08 -14.06
CA LYS A 78 -10.11 -37.71 -15.38
C LYS A 78 -9.27 -38.98 -15.49
N LYS A 79 -8.00 -38.91 -15.08
CA LYS A 79 -7.10 -40.06 -15.08
C LYS A 79 -7.61 -41.21 -14.20
N LYS A 80 -8.07 -40.91 -12.98
CA LYS A 80 -8.66 -41.94 -12.09
C LYS A 80 -9.89 -42.62 -12.70
N ILE A 81 -10.76 -41.85 -13.36
CA ILE A 81 -11.94 -42.39 -14.06
C ILE A 81 -11.50 -43.29 -15.22
N GLU A 82 -10.55 -42.85 -16.05
CA GLU A 82 -10.02 -43.65 -17.16
C GLU A 82 -9.39 -44.97 -16.69
N ASP A 83 -8.61 -44.93 -15.60
CA ASP A 83 -7.99 -46.13 -15.02
C ASP A 83 -9.06 -47.09 -14.46
N LEU A 84 -10.08 -46.57 -13.76
CA LEU A 84 -11.19 -47.37 -13.23
C LEU A 84 -12.01 -48.04 -14.35
N THR A 85 -12.29 -47.31 -15.43
CA THR A 85 -13.01 -47.86 -16.60
C THR A 85 -12.22 -49.00 -17.25
N LYS A 86 -10.90 -48.82 -17.45
CA LYS A 86 -10.03 -49.86 -18.00
C LYS A 86 -9.95 -51.09 -17.10
N GLU A 87 -9.98 -50.90 -15.79
CA GLU A 87 -9.99 -52.00 -14.83
C GLU A 87 -11.30 -52.79 -14.90
N GLN A 88 -12.44 -52.10 -14.95
CA GLN A 88 -13.75 -52.73 -15.14
C GLN A 88 -13.84 -53.53 -16.45
N GLU A 89 -13.36 -52.96 -17.56
CA GLU A 89 -13.33 -53.65 -18.87
C GLU A 89 -12.53 -54.95 -18.79
N LYS A 90 -11.36 -54.93 -18.13
CA LYS A 90 -10.53 -56.12 -17.93
C LYS A 90 -11.19 -57.16 -17.03
N GLU A 91 -11.90 -56.75 -15.98
CA GLU A 91 -12.64 -57.68 -15.12
C GLU A 91 -13.79 -58.36 -15.87
N VAL A 92 -14.56 -57.59 -16.65
CA VAL A 92 -15.63 -58.14 -17.50
C VAL A 92 -15.06 -59.11 -18.53
N GLU A 93 -13.93 -58.80 -19.17
CA GLU A 93 -13.27 -59.70 -20.13
C GLU A 93 -12.82 -61.01 -19.47
N LYS A 94 -12.21 -60.93 -18.28
CA LYS A 94 -11.79 -62.11 -17.50
C LYS A 94 -12.98 -62.97 -17.11
N LEU A 95 -14.07 -62.37 -16.64
CA LEU A 95 -15.29 -63.10 -16.32
C LEU A 95 -15.93 -63.74 -17.55
N ALA A 96 -15.99 -63.02 -18.67
CA ALA A 96 -16.54 -63.58 -19.91
C ALA A 96 -15.74 -64.81 -20.38
N LYS A 97 -14.40 -64.80 -20.25
CA LYS A 97 -13.56 -65.97 -20.52
C LYS A 97 -13.87 -67.12 -19.55
N LYS A 98 -13.90 -66.85 -18.26
CA LYS A 98 -14.19 -67.85 -17.22
C LYS A 98 -15.60 -68.46 -17.38
N ALA A 99 -16.60 -67.63 -17.67
CA ALA A 99 -17.97 -68.04 -17.92
C ALA A 99 -18.07 -69.02 -19.09
N LYS A 100 -17.35 -68.76 -20.20
CA LYS A 100 -17.26 -69.68 -21.34
C LYS A 100 -16.61 -71.01 -20.96
N GLU A 101 -15.47 -70.97 -20.26
CA GLU A 101 -14.77 -72.18 -19.81
C GLU A 101 -15.65 -73.04 -18.87
N GLU A 102 -16.38 -72.40 -17.96
CA GLU A 102 -17.28 -73.06 -17.01
C GLU A 102 -18.52 -73.63 -17.71
N GLN A 103 -19.11 -72.88 -18.66
CA GLN A 103 -20.19 -73.35 -19.51
C GLN A 103 -19.79 -74.59 -20.31
N GLU A 104 -18.63 -74.58 -20.99
CA GLU A 104 -18.14 -75.76 -21.70
C GLU A 104 -17.90 -76.95 -20.77
N LYS A 105 -17.39 -76.70 -19.56
CA LYS A 105 -17.13 -77.76 -18.57
C LYS A 105 -18.43 -78.39 -18.07
N GLU A 106 -19.45 -77.59 -17.77
CA GLU A 106 -20.76 -78.09 -17.35
C GLU A 106 -21.50 -78.79 -18.49
N LEU A 107 -21.42 -78.28 -19.72
CA LEU A 107 -21.96 -78.97 -20.91
C LEU A 107 -21.26 -80.33 -21.13
N ARG A 108 -19.92 -80.39 -21.02
CA ARG A 108 -19.19 -81.67 -21.09
C ARG A 108 -19.65 -82.67 -20.02
N LYS A 109 -19.89 -82.21 -18.79
CA LYS A 109 -20.41 -83.05 -17.71
C LYS A 109 -21.83 -83.55 -17.99
N ILE A 110 -22.73 -82.67 -18.46
CA ILE A 110 -24.13 -83.05 -18.69
C ILE A 110 -24.26 -84.00 -19.88
N TYR A 111 -23.52 -83.78 -20.97
CA TYR A 111 -23.48 -84.72 -22.09
C TYR A 111 -22.89 -86.08 -21.68
N GLY A 112 -21.86 -86.10 -20.82
CA GLY A 112 -21.34 -87.35 -20.26
C GLY A 112 -22.39 -88.10 -19.42
N ARG A 113 -23.23 -87.37 -18.67
CA ARG A 113 -24.37 -87.97 -17.95
C ARG A 113 -25.44 -88.49 -18.91
N PHE A 114 -25.79 -87.75 -19.95
CA PHE A 114 -26.77 -88.16 -20.96
C PHE A 114 -26.36 -89.44 -21.68
N GLN A 115 -25.08 -89.57 -22.04
CA GLN A 115 -24.54 -90.80 -22.63
C GLN A 115 -24.65 -92.01 -21.68
N ASN A 116 -24.43 -91.81 -20.38
CA ASN A 116 -24.60 -92.86 -19.39
C ASN A 116 -26.08 -93.22 -19.18
N GLU A 117 -26.98 -92.24 -19.11
CA GLU A 117 -28.43 -92.46 -19.03
C GLU A 117 -28.94 -93.27 -20.24
N GLN A 118 -28.44 -92.98 -21.46
CA GLN A 118 -28.78 -93.74 -22.67
C GLN A 118 -28.26 -95.20 -22.61
N LYS A 119 -27.05 -95.43 -22.06
CA LYS A 119 -26.52 -96.79 -21.87
C LYS A 119 -27.37 -97.59 -20.89
N VAL A 120 -27.71 -96.99 -19.74
CA VAL A 120 -28.55 -97.63 -18.72
C VAL A 120 -29.93 -97.97 -19.30
N LEU A 121 -30.56 -97.05 -20.03
CA LEU A 121 -31.85 -97.32 -20.69
C LEU A 121 -31.77 -98.52 -21.65
N LYS A 122 -30.69 -98.62 -22.44
CA LYS A 122 -30.48 -99.72 -23.37
C LYS A 122 -30.31 -101.05 -22.61
N ASP A 123 -29.49 -101.05 -21.56
CA ASP A 123 -29.25 -102.22 -20.71
C ASP A 123 -30.52 -102.67 -19.96
N GLU A 124 -31.41 -101.75 -19.60
CA GLU A 124 -32.72 -102.04 -19.00
C GLU A 124 -33.69 -102.67 -20.01
N VAL A 125 -33.78 -102.13 -21.22
CA VAL A 125 -34.64 -102.70 -22.27
C VAL A 125 -34.14 -104.07 -22.74
N ASP A 126 -32.83 -104.31 -22.75
CA ASP A 126 -32.24 -105.59 -23.13
C ASP A 126 -32.56 -106.75 -22.15
N LYS A 127 -33.08 -106.45 -20.96
CA LYS A 127 -33.56 -107.45 -19.98
C LYS A 127 -35.01 -107.90 -20.21
N LEU A 128 -35.76 -107.26 -21.10
CA LEU A 128 -37.18 -107.53 -21.35
C LEU A 128 -37.43 -108.57 -22.47
N PRO A 129 -38.64 -109.12 -22.63
CA PRO A 129 -38.99 -110.04 -23.72
C PRO A 129 -38.78 -109.42 -25.11
N LYS A 130 -38.24 -110.19 -26.07
CA LYS A 130 -37.88 -109.69 -27.42
C LYS A 130 -39.04 -109.03 -28.19
N SER A 131 -40.28 -109.42 -27.92
CA SER A 131 -41.49 -108.87 -28.53
C SER A 131 -41.76 -107.40 -28.17
N GLU A 132 -41.31 -106.93 -27.01
CA GLU A 132 -41.67 -105.61 -26.46
C GLU A 132 -40.54 -104.59 -26.57
N ARG A 133 -39.29 -105.05 -26.77
CA ARG A 133 -38.09 -104.19 -26.73
C ARG A 133 -38.13 -103.03 -27.72
N LYS A 134 -38.61 -103.26 -28.95
CA LYS A 134 -38.50 -102.29 -30.05
C LYS A 134 -39.38 -101.06 -29.82
N GLU A 135 -40.65 -101.27 -29.44
CA GLU A 135 -41.57 -100.17 -29.16
C GLU A 135 -41.22 -99.47 -27.85
N LEU A 136 -40.89 -100.23 -26.80
CA LEU A 136 -40.55 -99.65 -25.50
C LEU A 136 -39.26 -98.83 -25.55
N LEU A 137 -38.22 -99.29 -26.26
CA LEU A 137 -36.98 -98.54 -26.45
C LEU A 137 -37.25 -97.22 -27.18
N LYS A 138 -38.13 -97.24 -28.19
CA LYS A 138 -38.47 -96.04 -28.96
C LYS A 138 -39.16 -95.00 -28.08
N THR A 139 -40.22 -95.38 -27.39
CA THR A 139 -40.98 -94.46 -26.51
C THR A 139 -40.11 -93.95 -25.36
N LYS A 140 -39.38 -94.83 -24.68
CA LYS A 140 -38.51 -94.43 -23.55
C LYS A 140 -37.34 -93.57 -23.98
N LYS A 141 -36.80 -93.78 -25.18
CA LYS A 141 -35.75 -92.93 -25.73
C LYS A 141 -36.29 -91.54 -26.08
N GLU A 142 -37.46 -91.44 -26.71
CA GLU A 142 -38.11 -90.15 -26.99
C GLU A 142 -38.45 -89.37 -25.70
N GLU A 143 -38.89 -90.06 -24.64
CA GLU A 143 -39.08 -89.46 -23.30
C GLU A 143 -37.75 -88.98 -22.69
N LEU A 144 -36.70 -89.82 -22.76
CA LEU A 144 -35.39 -89.48 -22.22
C LEU A 144 -34.77 -88.29 -22.96
N ASP A 145 -34.83 -88.27 -24.29
CA ASP A 145 -34.29 -87.18 -25.11
C ASP A 145 -34.96 -85.83 -24.77
N LYS A 146 -36.29 -85.81 -24.55
CA LYS A 146 -37.02 -84.61 -24.09
C LYS A 146 -36.59 -84.16 -22.69
N ILE A 147 -36.39 -85.10 -21.76
CA ILE A 147 -35.90 -84.80 -20.41
C ILE A 147 -34.48 -84.24 -20.47
N GLN A 148 -33.63 -84.81 -21.31
CA GLN A 148 -32.25 -84.36 -21.51
C GLN A 148 -32.21 -82.95 -22.12
N GLU A 149 -33.01 -82.69 -23.15
CA GLU A 149 -33.15 -81.36 -23.74
C GLU A 149 -33.62 -80.31 -22.72
N HIS A 150 -34.62 -80.64 -21.89
CA HIS A 150 -35.08 -79.75 -20.82
C HIS A 150 -33.98 -79.48 -19.78
N LYS A 151 -33.26 -80.51 -19.32
CA LYS A 151 -32.15 -80.38 -18.37
C LYS A 151 -31.01 -79.50 -18.92
N GLU A 152 -30.71 -79.63 -20.21
CA GLU A 152 -29.70 -78.81 -20.88
C GLU A 152 -30.14 -77.34 -20.98
N GLN A 153 -31.39 -77.08 -21.36
CA GLN A 153 -31.95 -75.73 -21.40
C GLN A 153 -31.96 -75.07 -20.01
N GLU A 154 -32.34 -75.80 -18.95
CA GLU A 154 -32.28 -75.28 -17.58
C GLU A 154 -30.86 -74.97 -17.12
N LEU A 155 -29.89 -75.81 -17.48
CA LEU A 155 -28.48 -75.58 -17.18
C LEU A 155 -27.98 -74.29 -17.86
N LEU A 156 -28.24 -74.14 -19.17
CA LEU A 156 -27.86 -72.95 -19.93
C LEU A 156 -28.47 -71.68 -19.33
N ARG A 157 -29.77 -71.71 -19.04
CA ARG A 157 -30.47 -70.58 -18.42
C ARG A 157 -29.89 -70.23 -17.04
N THR A 158 -29.55 -71.24 -16.24
CA THR A 158 -28.94 -71.01 -14.91
C THR A 158 -27.56 -70.38 -15.03
N LEU A 159 -26.75 -70.84 -15.99
CA LEU A 159 -25.42 -70.27 -16.26
C LEU A 159 -25.52 -68.83 -16.78
N GLU A 160 -26.47 -68.54 -17.67
CA GLU A 160 -26.75 -67.19 -18.16
C GLU A 160 -27.16 -66.25 -17.04
N LEU A 161 -28.13 -66.64 -16.20
CA LEU A 161 -28.56 -65.84 -15.04
C LEU A 161 -27.42 -65.56 -14.06
N ASN A 162 -26.57 -66.57 -13.80
CA ASN A 162 -25.40 -66.37 -12.94
C ASN A 162 -24.41 -65.38 -13.57
N ASN A 163 -24.15 -65.47 -14.87
CA ASN A 163 -23.26 -64.53 -15.57
C ASN A 163 -23.82 -63.10 -15.54
N GLU A 164 -25.11 -62.94 -15.80
CA GLU A 164 -25.80 -61.64 -15.72
C GLU A 164 -25.69 -61.04 -14.31
N PHE A 165 -25.92 -61.85 -13.27
CA PHE A 165 -25.81 -61.42 -11.87
C PHE A 165 -24.39 -60.93 -11.52
N VAL A 166 -23.36 -61.67 -11.93
CA VAL A 166 -21.97 -61.27 -11.65
C VAL A 166 -21.61 -59.99 -12.44
N ILE A 167 -22.03 -59.87 -13.70
CA ILE A 167 -21.81 -58.65 -14.50
C ILE A 167 -22.51 -57.45 -13.86
N ALA A 168 -23.75 -57.62 -13.40
CA ALA A 168 -24.50 -56.58 -12.70
C ALA A 168 -23.76 -56.13 -11.42
N THR A 169 -23.23 -57.08 -10.65
CA THR A 169 -22.43 -56.80 -9.45
C THR A 169 -21.17 -56.00 -9.77
N ILE A 170 -20.46 -56.30 -10.87
CA ILE A 170 -19.31 -55.51 -11.30
C ILE A 170 -19.71 -54.09 -11.69
N ARG A 171 -20.82 -53.92 -12.42
CA ARG A 171 -21.31 -52.58 -12.78
C ARG A 171 -21.66 -51.77 -11.54
N GLU A 172 -22.29 -52.37 -10.55
CA GLU A 172 -22.58 -51.72 -9.28
C GLU A 172 -21.31 -51.29 -8.53
N LYS A 173 -20.29 -52.15 -8.48
CA LYS A 173 -18.97 -51.79 -7.94
C LYS A 173 -18.30 -50.64 -8.70
N PHE A 174 -18.41 -50.63 -10.02
CA PHE A 174 -17.89 -49.52 -10.82
C PHE A 174 -18.62 -48.20 -10.51
N HIS A 175 -19.96 -48.22 -10.45
CA HIS A 175 -20.75 -47.03 -10.15
C HIS A 175 -20.46 -46.49 -8.75
N THR A 176 -20.33 -47.36 -7.75
CA THR A 176 -19.97 -46.96 -6.38
C THR A 176 -18.57 -46.36 -6.31
N ASN A 177 -17.58 -46.96 -6.96
CA ASN A 177 -16.22 -46.42 -7.04
C ASN A 177 -16.18 -45.08 -7.81
N LEU A 178 -16.95 -44.94 -8.88
CA LEU A 178 -17.06 -43.70 -9.65
C LEU A 178 -17.67 -42.58 -8.79
N ALA A 179 -18.75 -42.87 -8.05
CA ALA A 179 -19.36 -41.93 -7.12
C ALA A 179 -18.37 -41.48 -6.03
N MET A 180 -17.56 -42.40 -5.50
CA MET A 180 -16.52 -42.07 -4.52
C MET A 180 -15.42 -41.16 -5.10
N ILE A 181 -14.97 -41.41 -6.33
CA ILE A 181 -13.99 -40.55 -7.02
C ILE A 181 -14.57 -39.13 -7.23
N ASP A 182 -15.84 -39.04 -7.61
CA ASP A 182 -16.52 -37.78 -7.83
C ASP A 182 -16.72 -37.01 -6.52
N GLN A 183 -17.16 -37.68 -5.45
CA GLN A 183 -17.28 -37.09 -4.12
C GLN A 183 -15.93 -36.53 -3.64
N ASP A 184 -14.86 -37.34 -3.70
CA ASP A 184 -13.49 -36.92 -3.36
C ASP A 184 -13.05 -35.67 -4.14
N PHE A 185 -13.38 -35.62 -5.44
CA PHE A 185 -13.04 -34.49 -6.28
C PHE A 185 -13.80 -33.23 -5.88
N PHE A 186 -15.12 -33.33 -5.68
CA PHE A 186 -15.95 -32.19 -5.29
C PHE A 186 -15.54 -31.64 -3.94
N GLU A 187 -15.28 -32.49 -2.94
CA GLU A 187 -14.81 -32.07 -1.62
C GLU A 187 -13.46 -31.32 -1.72
N ARG A 188 -12.48 -31.88 -2.45
CA ARG A 188 -11.18 -31.22 -2.62
C ARG A 188 -11.27 -29.92 -3.41
N LYS A 189 -12.11 -29.87 -4.45
CA LYS A 189 -12.36 -28.66 -5.24
C LYS A 189 -13.00 -27.58 -4.36
N TYR A 190 -14.02 -27.93 -3.58
CA TYR A 190 -14.66 -27.04 -2.61
C TYR A 190 -13.65 -26.46 -1.62
N LEU A 191 -12.81 -27.30 -1.02
CA LEU A 191 -11.76 -26.87 -0.09
C LEU A 191 -10.76 -25.91 -0.75
N LEU A 192 -10.35 -26.15 -2.01
CA LEU A 192 -9.46 -25.25 -2.73
C LEU A 192 -10.10 -23.89 -3.00
N ILE A 193 -11.38 -23.85 -3.41
CA ILE A 193 -12.07 -22.59 -3.67
C ILE A 193 -12.24 -21.80 -2.36
N LYS A 194 -12.63 -22.48 -1.28
CA LYS A 194 -12.73 -21.88 0.05
C LYS A 194 -11.38 -21.32 0.53
N ALA A 195 -10.30 -22.08 0.35
CA ALA A 195 -8.94 -21.64 0.69
C ALA A 195 -8.49 -20.45 -0.17
N MET A 196 -8.79 -20.46 -1.48
CA MET A 196 -8.53 -19.33 -2.38
C MET A 196 -9.24 -18.06 -1.88
N ASN A 197 -10.50 -18.19 -1.50
CA ASN A 197 -11.29 -17.04 -1.02
C ASN A 197 -10.80 -16.52 0.33
N SER A 198 -10.46 -17.40 1.28
CA SER A 198 -9.81 -16.98 2.54
C SER A 198 -8.52 -16.20 2.25
N ALA A 199 -7.65 -16.74 1.40
CA ALA A 199 -6.40 -16.10 1.03
C ALA A 199 -6.61 -14.75 0.30
N LEU A 200 -7.67 -14.64 -0.53
CA LEU A 200 -8.04 -13.38 -1.18
C LEU A 200 -8.52 -12.33 -0.19
N LEU A 201 -9.29 -12.72 0.82
CA LEU A 201 -9.76 -11.80 1.86
C LEU A 201 -8.60 -11.35 2.76
N GLU A 202 -7.71 -12.26 3.15
CA GLU A 202 -6.50 -11.92 3.90
C GLU A 202 -5.60 -10.97 3.10
N LEU A 203 -5.42 -11.24 1.81
CA LEU A 203 -4.68 -10.36 0.91
C LEU A 203 -5.34 -8.99 0.82
N GLU A 204 -6.65 -8.91 0.61
CA GLU A 204 -7.39 -7.64 0.53
C GLU A 204 -7.25 -6.81 1.83
N GLU A 205 -7.36 -7.44 3.01
CA GLU A 205 -7.14 -6.73 4.28
C GLU A 205 -5.70 -6.22 4.42
N LYS A 206 -4.71 -7.07 4.07
CA LYS A 206 -3.30 -6.66 4.03
C LYS A 206 -3.09 -5.47 3.08
N GLN A 207 -3.69 -5.50 1.90
CA GLN A 207 -3.57 -4.42 0.92
C GLN A 207 -4.17 -3.10 1.41
N ILE A 208 -5.23 -3.14 2.23
CA ILE A 208 -5.79 -1.93 2.88
C ILE A 208 -4.75 -1.32 3.84
N VAL A 209 -4.07 -2.15 4.63
CA VAL A 209 -3.00 -1.72 5.54
C VAL A 209 -1.79 -1.17 4.76
N ASP A 210 -1.35 -1.87 3.71
CA ASP A 210 -0.23 -1.44 2.88
C ASP A 210 -0.51 -0.09 2.22
N LYS A 211 -1.76 0.15 1.76
CA LYS A 211 -2.20 1.46 1.24
C LYS A 211 -2.13 2.55 2.29
N LYS A 212 -2.50 2.27 3.55
CA LYS A 212 -2.40 3.22 4.66
C LYS A 212 -0.94 3.59 4.95
N ILE A 213 -0.06 2.60 5.07
CA ILE A 213 1.38 2.82 5.30
C ILE A 213 1.96 3.66 4.16
N PHE A 214 1.62 3.33 2.91
CA PHE A 214 2.07 4.08 1.75
C PHE A 214 1.57 5.54 1.78
N ALA A 215 0.28 5.77 2.06
CA ALA A 215 -0.29 7.11 2.16
C ALA A 215 0.40 7.97 3.25
N GLU A 216 0.63 7.40 4.44
CA GLU A 216 1.36 8.07 5.52
C GLU A 216 2.78 8.45 5.09
N GLN A 217 3.49 7.55 4.41
CA GLN A 217 4.82 7.84 3.88
C GLN A 217 4.80 8.96 2.84
N GLN A 218 3.79 9.01 1.96
CA GLN A 218 3.65 10.07 0.97
C GLN A 218 3.39 11.42 1.63
N ILE A 219 2.51 11.46 2.64
CA ILE A 219 2.24 12.67 3.42
C ILE A 219 3.54 13.17 4.09
N LYS A 220 4.26 12.30 4.80
CA LYS A 220 5.51 12.65 5.47
C LYS A 220 6.59 13.15 4.49
N LYS A 221 6.74 12.51 3.32
CA LYS A 221 7.66 12.98 2.27
C LYS A 221 7.29 14.39 1.77
N GLU A 222 6.00 14.65 1.56
CA GLU A 222 5.51 15.96 1.11
C GLU A 222 5.80 17.05 2.15
N PHE A 223 5.49 16.80 3.43
CA PHE A 223 5.71 17.77 4.50
C PHE A 223 7.18 17.97 4.81
N LYS A 224 8.02 16.93 4.72
CA LYS A 224 9.47 17.09 4.83
C LYS A 224 10.02 18.04 3.76
N LEU A 225 9.55 17.93 2.50
CA LEU A 225 9.93 18.88 1.46
C LEU A 225 9.46 20.31 1.79
N LYS A 226 8.21 20.46 2.25
CA LYS A 226 7.68 21.78 2.68
C LYS A 226 8.53 22.39 3.80
N GLN A 227 8.88 21.60 4.82
CA GLN A 227 9.72 22.02 5.95
C GLN A 227 11.09 22.50 5.46
N THR A 228 11.78 21.69 4.64
CA THR A 228 13.10 22.06 4.11
C THR A 228 13.05 23.34 3.25
N GLN A 229 12.04 23.51 2.40
CA GLN A 229 11.90 24.73 1.61
C GLN A 229 11.58 25.95 2.50
N GLN A 230 10.73 25.76 3.50
CA GLN A 230 10.37 26.82 4.44
C GLN A 230 11.57 27.27 5.29
N GLU A 231 12.38 26.34 5.78
CA GLU A 231 13.63 26.63 6.49
C GLU A 231 14.61 27.42 5.61
N TYR A 232 14.77 27.01 4.35
CA TYR A 232 15.64 27.69 3.41
C TYR A 232 15.15 29.13 3.11
N ARG A 233 13.84 29.34 2.96
CA ARG A 233 13.28 30.70 2.86
C ARG A 233 13.62 31.54 4.08
N TYR A 234 13.41 31.00 5.29
CA TYR A 234 13.65 31.72 6.53
C TYR A 234 15.10 32.10 6.72
N GLU A 235 16.03 31.25 6.30
CA GLU A 235 17.45 31.59 6.26
C GLU A 235 17.70 32.80 5.35
N LYS A 236 17.10 32.83 4.15
CA LYS A 236 17.23 33.97 3.21
C LYS A 236 16.55 35.24 3.67
N GLU A 237 15.38 35.14 4.31
CA GLU A 237 14.69 36.30 4.91
C GLU A 237 15.53 36.90 6.04
N ASN A 238 16.09 36.07 6.92
CA ASN A 238 16.96 36.52 8.01
C ASN A 238 18.26 37.13 7.50
N GLU A 239 18.92 36.52 6.51
CA GLU A 239 20.11 37.09 5.86
C GLU A 239 19.82 38.48 5.27
N HIS A 240 18.67 38.63 4.61
CA HIS A 240 18.26 39.89 4.00
C HIS A 240 18.04 40.98 5.05
N ILE A 241 17.23 40.73 6.08
CA ILE A 241 16.97 41.72 7.13
C ILE A 241 18.25 42.07 7.90
N ARG A 242 19.12 41.11 8.20
CA ARG A 242 20.42 41.40 8.82
C ARG A 242 21.32 42.26 7.93
N LYS A 243 21.23 42.11 6.61
CA LYS A 243 21.97 42.95 5.66
C LYS A 243 21.41 44.37 5.63
N GLU A 244 20.10 44.53 5.52
CA GLU A 244 19.43 45.83 5.53
C GLU A 244 19.68 46.59 6.84
N ASN A 245 19.53 45.92 7.99
CA ASN A 245 19.81 46.51 9.30
C ASN A 245 21.25 47.04 9.42
N ARG A 246 22.24 46.29 8.89
CA ARG A 246 23.64 46.74 8.85
C ARG A 246 23.84 47.97 7.97
N LEU A 247 23.26 47.97 6.76
CA LEU A 247 23.33 49.12 5.85
C LEU A 247 22.69 50.38 6.46
N GLN A 248 21.57 50.23 7.16
CA GLN A 248 20.91 51.34 7.86
C GLN A 248 21.77 51.86 9.02
N GLU A 249 22.39 50.98 9.81
CA GLU A 249 23.31 51.37 10.88
C GLU A 249 24.55 52.08 10.35
N GLU A 250 25.16 51.59 9.26
CA GLU A 250 26.29 52.23 8.59
C GLU A 250 25.90 53.61 8.05
N SER A 251 24.74 53.72 7.39
CA SER A 251 24.22 55.00 6.88
C SER A 251 24.00 56.02 8.00
N LEU A 252 23.38 55.60 9.12
CA LEU A 252 23.17 56.45 10.28
C LEU A 252 24.50 56.87 10.90
N THR A 253 25.46 55.94 11.05
CA THR A 253 26.79 56.24 11.60
C THR A 253 27.49 57.30 10.75
N ASN A 254 27.47 57.16 9.42
CA ASN A 254 28.05 58.15 8.51
C ASN A 254 27.39 59.53 8.63
N GLN A 255 26.05 59.58 8.80
CA GLN A 255 25.33 60.84 9.01
C GLN A 255 25.72 61.51 10.34
N LEU A 256 25.84 60.72 11.41
CA LEU A 256 26.24 61.23 12.73
C LEU A 256 27.70 61.72 12.71
N ASP A 257 28.61 61.01 12.04
CA ASP A 257 30.01 61.42 11.87
C ASP A 257 30.14 62.70 11.03
N GLN A 258 29.33 62.85 9.98
CA GLN A 258 29.27 64.09 9.22
C GLN A 258 28.79 65.25 10.11
N GLY A 259 27.70 65.06 10.86
CA GLY A 259 27.19 66.07 11.79
C GLY A 259 28.22 66.48 12.85
N ARG A 260 29.02 65.53 13.36
CA ARG A 260 30.12 65.80 14.29
C ARG A 260 31.20 66.69 13.67
N ARG A 261 31.57 66.45 12.41
CA ARG A 261 32.56 67.28 11.69
C ARG A 261 32.04 68.69 11.46
N GLU A 262 30.78 68.82 11.05
CA GLU A 262 30.11 70.12 10.84
C GLU A 262 30.04 70.92 12.14
N LEU A 263 29.64 70.28 13.25
CA LEU A 263 29.60 70.89 14.58
C LEU A 263 30.99 71.34 15.02
N THR A 264 32.00 70.47 14.86
CA THR A 264 33.40 70.79 15.20
C THR A 264 33.88 72.04 14.48
N ASN A 265 33.64 72.11 13.17
CA ASN A 265 34.04 73.27 12.35
C ASN A 265 33.29 74.55 12.78
N SER A 266 31.99 74.44 13.10
CA SER A 266 31.20 75.57 13.59
C SER A 266 31.73 76.10 14.92
N LEU A 267 31.98 75.20 15.88
CA LEU A 267 32.48 75.58 17.20
C LEU A 267 33.88 76.20 17.13
N ILE A 268 34.78 75.68 16.28
CA ILE A 268 36.10 76.30 16.06
C ILE A 268 35.94 77.72 15.50
N LYS A 269 35.08 77.90 14.49
CA LYS A 269 34.84 79.21 13.89
C LYS A 269 34.29 80.21 14.91
N GLU A 270 33.25 79.83 15.65
CA GLU A 270 32.65 80.66 16.68
C GLU A 270 33.64 80.99 17.81
N SER A 271 34.43 80.02 18.24
CA SER A 271 35.44 80.20 19.28
C SER A 271 36.51 81.20 18.85
N ASN A 272 37.02 81.06 17.62
CA ASN A 272 37.97 82.03 17.04
C ASN A 272 37.38 83.44 16.94
N GLU A 273 36.11 83.57 16.55
CA GLU A 273 35.41 84.87 16.50
C GLU A 273 35.23 85.47 17.90
N ARG A 274 34.88 84.67 18.91
CA ARG A 274 34.75 85.10 20.31
C ARG A 274 36.10 85.53 20.90
N ILE A 275 37.17 84.78 20.65
CA ILE A 275 38.53 85.12 21.07
C ILE A 275 39.02 86.39 20.38
N ALA A 276 38.75 86.56 19.07
CA ALA A 276 39.11 87.78 18.34
C ALA A 276 38.41 89.02 18.92
N ARG A 277 37.11 88.95 19.19
CA ARG A 277 36.36 90.04 19.85
C ARG A 277 36.88 90.32 21.26
N PHE A 278 37.22 89.29 22.02
CA PHE A 278 37.82 89.45 23.34
C PHE A 278 39.16 90.20 23.27
N LYS A 279 40.02 89.85 22.31
CA LYS A 279 41.29 90.54 22.03
C LYS A 279 41.08 92.01 21.61
N GLU A 280 40.06 92.30 20.81
CA GLU A 280 39.70 93.67 20.40
C GLU A 280 39.20 94.55 21.56
N LEU A 281 38.43 93.97 22.48
CA LEU A 281 37.86 94.71 23.63
C LEU A 281 38.90 95.07 24.72
N HIS A 282 40.02 94.37 24.79
CA HIS A 282 41.01 94.49 25.87
C HIS A 282 42.39 95.00 25.38
N GLN A 283 42.45 95.72 24.26
CA GLN A 283 43.71 96.21 23.66
C GLN A 283 44.45 97.27 24.50
N GLU A 284 43.78 97.92 25.45
CA GLU A 284 44.33 99.04 26.26
C GLU A 284 44.86 98.61 27.65
N GLU A 285 44.83 97.32 27.98
CA GLU A 285 45.22 96.80 29.30
C GLU A 285 46.75 96.59 29.45
N THR A 286 47.27 96.66 30.69
CA THR A 286 48.68 96.36 31.01
C THR A 286 49.05 94.92 30.64
N THR A 287 50.22 94.74 30.01
CA THR A 287 50.64 93.53 29.29
C THR A 287 50.59 92.23 30.10
N GLU A 288 50.87 92.25 31.41
CA GLU A 288 50.85 91.04 32.26
C GLU A 288 49.44 90.58 32.67
N ASN A 289 48.52 91.50 32.94
CA ASN A 289 47.14 91.16 33.33
C ASN A 289 46.30 90.73 32.12
N TRP A 290 46.60 91.30 30.96
CA TRP A 290 45.99 90.93 29.69
C TRP A 290 46.30 89.49 29.28
N LEU A 291 47.57 89.08 29.37
CA LEU A 291 48.00 87.70 29.02
C LEU A 291 47.29 86.64 29.89
N LYS A 292 47.21 86.87 31.21
CA LYS A 292 46.50 85.96 32.13
C LYS A 292 45.00 85.88 31.85
N SER A 293 44.37 87.03 31.60
CA SER A 293 42.93 87.08 31.29
C SER A 293 42.60 86.42 29.95
N LEU A 294 43.48 86.53 28.97
CA LEU A 294 43.37 85.84 27.68
C LEU A 294 43.52 84.33 27.83
N ASP A 295 44.53 83.85 28.59
CA ASP A 295 44.74 82.42 28.84
C ASP A 295 43.52 81.78 29.54
N GLU A 296 42.95 82.46 30.54
CA GLU A 296 41.73 82.01 31.22
C GLU A 296 40.50 81.99 30.28
N TYR A 297 40.40 82.95 29.36
CA TYR A 297 39.31 83.00 28.39
C TYR A 297 39.42 81.90 27.33
N GLU A 298 40.63 81.69 26.78
CA GLU A 298 40.90 80.60 25.85
C GLU A 298 40.68 79.22 26.51
N GLU A 299 40.98 79.09 27.81
CA GLU A 299 40.68 77.86 28.57
C GLU A 299 39.17 77.62 28.75
N LYS A 300 38.39 78.67 29.05
CA LYS A 300 36.92 78.56 29.11
C LYS A 300 36.33 78.18 27.75
N GLU A 301 36.82 78.75 26.67
CA GLU A 301 36.42 78.39 25.31
C GLU A 301 36.76 76.93 24.96
N ARG A 302 37.94 76.45 25.37
CA ARG A 302 38.32 75.02 25.24
C ARG A 302 37.35 74.11 26.00
N GLN A 303 36.95 74.49 27.21
CA GLN A 303 35.99 73.71 28.01
C GLN A 303 34.59 73.69 27.38
N ILE A 304 34.11 74.82 26.85
CA ILE A 304 32.82 74.90 26.14
C ILE A 304 32.85 74.03 24.87
N PHE A 305 33.95 74.08 24.13
CA PHE A 305 34.16 73.22 22.95
C PHE A 305 34.11 71.73 23.33
N GLN A 306 34.88 71.31 24.34
CA GLN A 306 34.90 69.92 24.79
C GLN A 306 33.53 69.45 25.29
N PHE A 307 32.83 70.27 26.08
CA PHE A 307 31.50 69.95 26.57
C PHE A 307 30.49 69.80 25.42
N SER A 308 30.50 70.72 24.45
CA SER A 308 29.57 70.70 23.33
C SER A 308 29.78 69.49 22.41
N ILE A 309 31.04 69.11 22.16
CA ILE A 309 31.37 67.89 21.43
C ILE A 309 30.95 66.65 22.22
N SER A 310 31.19 66.61 23.53
CA SER A 310 30.81 65.49 24.38
C SER A 310 29.29 65.28 24.46
N ASP A 311 28.51 66.36 24.60
CA ASP A 311 27.04 66.31 24.58
C ASP A 311 26.52 65.79 23.23
N HIS A 312 27.09 66.28 22.13
CA HIS A 312 26.74 65.80 20.79
C HIS A 312 27.05 64.31 20.61
N GLU A 313 28.24 63.87 21.01
CA GLU A 313 28.62 62.45 20.95
C GLU A 313 27.69 61.57 21.80
N SER A 314 27.26 62.05 22.97
CA SER A 314 26.29 61.36 23.82
C SER A 314 24.93 61.18 23.13
N ARG A 315 24.40 62.25 22.52
CA ARG A 315 23.14 62.19 21.75
C ARG A 315 23.23 61.27 20.54
N CYS A 316 24.35 61.31 19.81
CA CYS A 316 24.61 60.42 18.68
C CYS A 316 24.64 58.95 19.10
N LYS A 317 25.29 58.63 20.24
CA LYS A 317 25.29 57.27 20.82
C LYS A 317 23.88 56.81 21.16
N MET A 318 23.10 57.63 21.85
CA MET A 318 21.70 57.29 22.19
C MET A 318 20.87 57.01 20.94
N ARG A 319 20.97 57.86 19.91
CA ARG A 319 20.24 57.67 18.65
C ARG A 319 20.63 56.38 17.93
N LEU A 320 21.92 56.03 17.91
CA LEU A 320 22.40 54.77 17.33
C LEU A 320 21.91 53.56 18.13
N GLU A 321 21.91 53.63 19.46
CA GLU A 321 21.37 52.57 20.32
C GLU A 321 19.87 52.36 20.13
N GLU A 322 19.09 53.43 20.01
CA GLU A 322 17.66 53.34 19.70
C GLU A 322 17.43 52.68 18.34
N HIS A 323 18.21 53.03 17.32
CA HIS A 323 18.13 52.40 16.01
C HIS A 323 18.46 50.91 16.09
N ARG A 324 19.52 50.53 16.80
CA ARG A 324 19.88 49.13 17.04
C ARG A 324 18.78 48.36 17.77
N LYS A 325 18.15 48.98 18.78
CA LYS A 325 17.01 48.37 19.48
C LYS A 325 15.83 48.12 18.53
N LYS A 326 15.53 49.04 17.62
CA LYS A 326 14.50 48.85 16.58
C LYS A 326 14.85 47.71 15.63
N ASN A 327 16.08 47.68 15.11
CA ASN A 327 16.58 46.60 14.25
C ASN A 327 16.47 45.21 14.92
N MET A 328 16.84 45.13 16.20
CA MET A 328 16.74 43.90 16.98
C MET A 328 15.29 43.50 17.26
N ALA A 329 14.39 44.46 17.51
CA ALA A 329 12.97 44.18 17.68
C ALA A 329 12.36 43.59 16.41
N MET A 330 12.69 44.17 15.24
CA MET A 330 12.27 43.66 13.94
C MET A 330 12.74 42.21 13.70
N LEU A 331 13.99 41.88 14.02
CA LEU A 331 14.50 40.51 13.86
C LEU A 331 13.77 39.51 14.77
N ARG A 332 13.50 39.87 16.03
CA ARG A 332 12.75 39.00 16.96
C ARG A 332 11.32 38.77 16.48
N GLU A 333 10.71 39.78 15.90
CA GLU A 333 9.36 39.69 15.35
C GLU A 333 9.31 38.78 14.11
N LEU A 334 10.31 38.89 13.22
CA LEU A 334 10.49 37.97 12.10
C LEU A 334 10.66 36.52 12.57
N GLU A 335 11.51 36.30 13.59
CA GLU A 335 11.71 34.99 14.19
C GLU A 335 10.41 34.42 14.79
N LYS A 336 9.60 35.26 15.44
CA LYS A 336 8.27 34.87 15.96
C LYS A 336 7.36 34.36 14.83
N ILE A 337 7.28 35.11 13.73
CA ILE A 337 6.50 34.71 12.53
C ILE A 337 7.01 33.37 11.98
N HIS A 338 8.33 33.17 11.92
CA HIS A 338 8.93 31.91 11.46
C HIS A 338 8.57 30.73 12.37
N ILE A 339 8.55 30.93 13.69
CA ILE A 339 8.15 29.90 14.66
C ILE A 339 6.68 29.52 14.47
N GLU A 340 5.78 30.50 14.41
CA GLU A 340 4.34 30.25 14.27
C GLU A 340 4.01 29.56 12.95
N LYS A 341 4.65 29.96 11.85
CA LYS A 341 4.47 29.29 10.56
C LYS A 341 5.04 27.86 10.55
N ARG A 342 6.08 27.54 11.33
CA ARG A 342 6.56 26.15 11.52
C ARG A 342 5.53 25.34 12.29
N GLN A 343 4.98 25.90 13.37
CA GLN A 343 3.93 25.26 14.15
C GLN A 343 2.68 25.01 13.31
N LEU A 344 2.27 25.98 12.47
CA LEU A 344 1.15 25.81 11.55
C LEU A 344 1.42 24.65 10.58
N LEU A 345 2.60 24.59 9.96
CA LEU A 345 2.95 23.50 9.04
C LEU A 345 2.95 22.13 9.72
N GLN A 346 3.44 22.06 10.96
CA GLN A 346 3.40 20.84 11.77
C GLN A 346 1.97 20.43 12.11
N ASN A 347 1.11 21.38 12.47
CA ASN A 347 -0.30 21.14 12.74
C ASN A 347 -1.04 20.65 11.48
N GLU A 348 -0.74 21.23 10.31
CA GLU A 348 -1.26 20.76 9.03
C GLU A 348 -0.82 19.31 8.72
N GLU A 349 0.43 18.96 9.01
CA GLU A 349 0.94 17.59 8.85
C GLU A 349 0.16 16.62 9.73
N LEU A 350 0.02 16.93 11.02
CA LEU A 350 -0.72 16.11 11.98
C LEU A 350 -2.20 15.99 11.59
N ALA A 351 -2.83 17.08 11.15
CA ALA A 351 -4.22 17.07 10.69
C ALA A 351 -4.41 16.17 9.47
N ARG A 352 -3.48 16.22 8.49
CA ARG A 352 -3.57 15.38 7.30
C ARG A 352 -3.30 13.90 7.60
N LEU A 353 -2.36 13.60 8.50
CA LEU A 353 -2.15 12.23 8.98
C LEU A 353 -3.39 11.71 9.71
N ALA A 354 -4.00 12.52 10.57
CA ALA A 354 -5.24 12.16 11.27
C ALA A 354 -6.42 11.94 10.30
N GLN A 355 -6.53 12.76 9.24
CA GLN A 355 -7.52 12.53 8.19
C GLN A 355 -7.27 11.21 7.45
N SER A 356 -6.02 10.94 7.06
CA SER A 356 -5.66 9.68 6.41
C SER A 356 -5.94 8.46 7.28
N GLU A 357 -5.73 8.56 8.60
CA GLU A 357 -6.08 7.51 9.55
C GLU A 357 -7.60 7.31 9.62
N LYS A 358 -8.40 8.39 9.66
CA LYS A 358 -9.86 8.29 9.62
C LYS A 358 -10.36 7.61 8.35
N GLU A 359 -9.79 7.96 7.19
CA GLU A 359 -10.12 7.32 5.90
C GLU A 359 -9.77 5.83 5.92
N PHE A 360 -8.61 5.45 6.47
CA PHE A 360 -8.22 4.05 6.66
C PHE A 360 -9.22 3.30 7.56
N GLN A 361 -9.55 3.85 8.73
CA GLN A 361 -10.49 3.21 9.66
C GLN A 361 -11.87 3.03 9.03
N SER A 362 -12.35 4.05 8.30
CA SER A 362 -13.61 3.96 7.55
C SER A 362 -13.56 2.86 6.49
N ASN A 363 -12.48 2.79 5.69
CA ASN A 363 -12.31 1.77 4.67
C ASN A 363 -12.25 0.37 5.26
N LEU A 364 -11.55 0.20 6.38
CA LEU A 364 -11.44 -1.07 7.09
C LEU A 364 -12.79 -1.53 7.66
N LEU A 365 -13.57 -0.60 8.23
CA LEU A 365 -14.93 -0.89 8.73
C LEU A 365 -15.86 -1.33 7.59
N ILE A 366 -15.89 -0.59 6.48
CA ILE A 366 -16.70 -0.93 5.30
C ILE A 366 -16.27 -2.30 4.75
N TYR A 367 -14.96 -2.55 4.66
CA TYR A 367 -14.43 -3.83 4.21
C TYR A 367 -14.93 -4.97 5.10
N ARG A 368 -14.70 -4.88 6.41
CA ARG A 368 -15.10 -5.90 7.39
C ARG A 368 -16.62 -6.13 7.41
N ALA A 369 -17.42 -5.08 7.26
CA ALA A 369 -18.88 -5.21 7.18
C ALA A 369 -19.35 -5.97 5.93
N ASN A 370 -18.61 -5.86 4.82
CA ASN A 370 -18.94 -6.55 3.56
C ASN A 370 -18.44 -8.00 3.50
N VAL A 371 -17.47 -8.40 4.33
CA VAL A 371 -16.90 -9.76 4.32
C VAL A 371 -17.96 -10.84 4.56
N PRO A 372 -18.84 -10.76 5.58
CA PRO A 372 -19.86 -11.79 5.83
C PRO A 372 -20.80 -12.01 4.64
N THR A 373 -21.29 -10.95 4.03
CA THR A 373 -22.18 -11.04 2.86
C THR A 373 -21.47 -11.66 1.66
N ARG A 374 -20.18 -11.37 1.46
CA ARG A 374 -19.37 -12.00 0.40
C ARG A 374 -19.16 -13.49 0.66
N LEU A 375 -18.90 -13.87 1.92
CA LEU A 375 -18.77 -15.28 2.31
C LEU A 375 -20.09 -16.04 2.11
N GLN A 376 -21.23 -15.45 2.49
CA GLN A 376 -22.55 -16.07 2.26
C GLN A 376 -22.83 -16.32 0.78
N LYS A 377 -22.64 -15.31 -0.08
CA LYS A 377 -22.82 -15.47 -1.54
C LYS A 377 -21.90 -16.55 -2.12
N MET A 378 -20.67 -16.63 -1.63
CA MET A 378 -19.73 -17.66 -2.04
C MET A 378 -20.18 -19.05 -1.59
N ASP A 379 -20.64 -19.21 -0.35
CA ASP A 379 -21.16 -20.48 0.14
C ASP A 379 -22.41 -20.90 -0.65
N GLU A 380 -23.30 -19.96 -1.03
CA GLU A 380 -24.43 -20.20 -1.93
C GLU A 380 -23.97 -20.66 -3.32
N GLU A 381 -23.01 -19.97 -3.94
CA GLU A 381 -22.44 -20.35 -5.23
C GLU A 381 -21.79 -21.74 -5.20
N LEU A 382 -21.10 -22.07 -4.10
CA LEU A 382 -20.46 -23.37 -3.91
C LEU A 382 -21.46 -24.49 -3.63
N ASN A 383 -22.56 -24.22 -2.93
CA ASN A 383 -23.62 -25.19 -2.68
C ASN A 383 -24.48 -25.46 -3.94
N ASN A 384 -24.43 -24.56 -4.93
CA ASN A 384 -25.12 -24.70 -6.22
C ASN A 384 -24.24 -25.33 -7.32
N LEU A 385 -22.97 -25.65 -7.03
CA LEU A 385 -22.01 -26.32 -7.93
C LEU A 385 -21.94 -27.82 -7.66
#